data_AF-A0A3E0BU21-F1
#
_entry.id   AF-A0A3E0BU21-F1
#
_cell.length_a   1.000
_cell.length_b   1.000
_cell.length_c   1.000
_cell.angle_alpha   90.00
_cell.angle_beta   90.00
_cell.angle_gamma   90.00
#
_symmetry.space_group_name_H-M   'P 1'
#
loop_
_entity.id
_entity.type
_entity.pdbx_description
1 polymer ?
#
loop_
_entity_poly.entity_id
_entity_poly.type
_entity_poly.pdbx_seq_one_letter_code
_entity_poly.pdbx_strand_id
1 'polypeptide(L)'
;MGRIWGALALASLAACGDMVGDYPELMPTDRLLAEPALPGHATDAGRDPAAAGNALDARGRSLAARAGAAPAAGDAALQRRAEALRARAKALSQQSPAEDCPEGSADCPPN
;
A
#
# COMPACT_ATOMS: atom_id res chain seq x y z
N MET A 1 -3.81 -63.83 21.66
CA MET A 1 -3.41 -62.40 21.74
C MET A 1 -3.56 -61.60 20.45
N GLY A 2 -3.36 -62.15 19.24
CA GLY A 2 -3.30 -61.34 17.99
C GLY A 2 -4.57 -60.55 17.61
N ARG A 3 -5.77 -61.04 17.94
CA ARG A 3 -7.05 -60.39 17.60
C ARG A 3 -7.29 -59.09 18.39
N ILE A 4 -6.83 -59.02 19.64
CA ILE A 4 -6.96 -57.84 20.49
C ILE A 4 -5.99 -56.75 20.01
N TRP A 5 -4.79 -57.15 19.61
CA TRP A 5 -3.78 -56.24 19.07
C TRP A 5 -4.18 -55.64 17.71
N GLY A 6 -4.80 -56.43 16.83
CA GLY A 6 -5.34 -55.93 15.56
C GLY A 6 -6.46 -54.90 15.76
N ALA A 7 -7.35 -55.13 16.74
CA ALA A 7 -8.40 -54.17 17.08
C ALA A 7 -7.82 -52.87 17.65
N LEU A 8 -6.77 -52.96 18.48
CA LEU A 8 -6.11 -51.79 19.05
C LEU A 8 -5.40 -50.94 17.98
N ALA A 9 -4.77 -51.58 16.99
CA ALA A 9 -4.09 -50.90 15.88
C ALA A 9 -5.08 -50.22 14.92
N LEU A 10 -6.26 -50.81 14.70
CA LEU A 10 -7.32 -50.18 13.92
C LEU A 10 -7.94 -48.97 14.64
N ALA A 11 -8.11 -49.06 15.97
CA ALA A 11 -8.61 -47.95 16.77
C ALA A 11 -7.64 -46.76 16.83
N SER A 12 -6.32 -47.00 16.89
CA SER A 12 -5.32 -45.93 16.85
C SER A 12 -5.22 -45.25 15.48
N LEU A 13 -5.43 -45.97 14.38
CA LEU A 13 -5.52 -45.37 13.04
C LEU A 13 -6.78 -44.52 12.87
N ALA A 14 -7.93 -44.97 13.39
CA ALA A 14 -9.17 -44.20 13.36
C ALA A 14 -9.07 -42.91 14.20
N ALA A 15 -8.36 -42.95 15.33
CA ALA A 15 -8.09 -41.77 16.16
C ALA A 15 -7.13 -40.77 15.49
N CYS A 16 -6.28 -41.22 14.56
CA CYS A 16 -5.40 -40.33 13.78
C CYS A 16 -6.15 -39.66 12.60
N GLY A 17 -7.30 -40.22 12.20
CA GLY A 17 -8.19 -39.67 11.17
C GLY A 17 -9.27 -38.72 11.68
N ASP A 18 -9.38 -38.52 13.01
CA ASP A 18 -10.38 -37.65 13.64
C ASP A 18 -10.02 -36.15 13.55
N MET A 19 -8.93 -35.81 12.85
CA MET A 19 -8.53 -34.43 12.51
C MET A 19 -9.34 -33.82 11.35
N VAL A 20 -10.43 -34.48 10.92
CA VAL A 20 -11.31 -33.96 9.85
C VAL A 20 -12.23 -32.83 10.36
N GLY A 21 -12.39 -32.70 11.68
CA GLY A 21 -13.23 -31.67 12.32
C GLY A 21 -12.52 -30.37 12.74
N ASP A 22 -11.19 -30.37 12.82
CA ASP A 22 -10.40 -29.22 13.33
C ASP A 22 -9.86 -28.30 12.23
N TYR A 23 -10.20 -28.55 10.97
CA TYR A 23 -9.85 -27.61 9.90
C TYR A 23 -10.83 -26.43 9.89
N PRO A 24 -10.33 -25.19 10.00
CA PRO A 24 -11.19 -24.02 9.92
C PRO A 24 -11.87 -24.01 8.54
N GLU A 25 -13.11 -23.54 8.52
CA GLU A 25 -13.88 -23.36 7.30
C GLU A 25 -13.06 -22.54 6.30
N LEU A 26 -12.80 -23.12 5.12
CA LEU A 26 -12.03 -22.45 4.08
C LEU A 26 -12.77 -21.20 3.63
N MET A 27 -12.05 -20.10 3.47
CA MET A 27 -12.66 -18.88 2.94
C MET A 27 -13.28 -19.18 1.56
N PRO A 28 -14.54 -18.78 1.32
CA PRO A 28 -15.18 -19.02 0.04
C PRO A 28 -14.33 -18.50 -1.11
N THR A 29 -14.14 -19.34 -2.13
CA THR A 29 -13.32 -18.99 -3.30
C THR A 29 -13.84 -17.72 -3.98
N ASP A 30 -15.16 -17.49 -3.96
CA ASP A 30 -15.78 -16.29 -4.53
C ASP A 30 -15.36 -15.00 -3.80
N ARG A 31 -15.06 -15.08 -2.49
CA ARG A 31 -14.50 -13.92 -1.76
C ARG A 31 -13.02 -13.72 -2.01
N LEU A 32 -12.27 -14.81 -2.20
CA LEU A 32 -10.84 -14.76 -2.52
C LEU A 32 -10.58 -14.17 -3.90
N LEU A 33 -11.45 -14.47 -4.86
CA LEU A 33 -11.34 -14.05 -6.25
C LEU A 33 -12.21 -12.84 -6.58
N ALA A 34 -12.88 -12.24 -5.58
CA ALA A 34 -13.64 -11.02 -5.77
C ALA A 34 -12.69 -9.89 -6.19
N GLU A 35 -13.03 -9.19 -7.27
CA GLU A 35 -12.27 -8.03 -7.72
C GLU A 35 -12.26 -6.96 -6.61
N PRO A 36 -11.08 -6.47 -6.17
CA PRO A 36 -11.01 -5.45 -5.15
C PRO A 36 -11.67 -4.14 -5.62
N ALA A 37 -12.38 -3.48 -4.71
CA ALA A 37 -12.96 -2.18 -5.00
C ALA A 37 -11.85 -1.17 -5.32
N LEU A 38 -11.94 -0.54 -6.50
CA LEU A 38 -11.02 0.52 -6.89
C LEU A 38 -11.25 1.77 -6.01
N PRO A 39 -10.18 2.42 -5.52
CA PRO A 39 -10.30 3.69 -4.81
C PRO A 39 -10.99 4.76 -5.67
N GLY A 40 -11.69 5.70 -5.03
CA GLY A 40 -12.47 6.73 -5.74
C GLY A 40 -11.65 7.62 -6.69
N HIS A 41 -10.35 7.79 -6.45
CA HIS A 41 -9.45 8.54 -7.35
C HIS A 41 -8.99 7.73 -8.58
N ALA A 42 -9.25 6.41 -8.61
CA ALA A 42 -8.85 5.49 -9.66
C ALA A 42 -10.00 5.15 -10.63
N THR A 43 -11.13 5.86 -10.56
CA THR A 43 -12.32 5.60 -11.39
C THR A 43 -12.02 5.65 -12.88
N ASP A 44 -11.11 6.52 -13.31
CA ASP A 44 -10.74 6.62 -14.73
C ASP A 44 -9.91 5.43 -15.20
N ALA A 45 -9.07 4.86 -14.32
CA ALA A 45 -8.32 3.64 -14.60
C ALA A 45 -9.22 2.39 -14.63
N GLY A 46 -10.28 2.36 -13.82
CA GLY A 46 -11.30 1.30 -13.89
C GLY A 46 -12.14 1.36 -15.16
N ARG A 47 -12.41 2.58 -15.68
CA ARG A 47 -13.20 2.77 -16.91
C ARG A 47 -12.43 2.39 -18.17
N ASP A 48 -11.15 2.76 -18.26
CA ASP A 48 -10.28 2.41 -19.39
C ASP A 48 -8.84 2.16 -18.90
N PRO A 49 -8.51 0.91 -18.53
CA PRO A 49 -7.20 0.57 -18.01
C PRO A 49 -6.10 0.70 -19.07
N ALA A 50 -6.43 0.47 -20.34
CA ALA A 50 -5.47 0.60 -21.43
C ALA A 50 -5.09 2.07 -21.67
N ALA A 51 -6.07 2.98 -21.66
CA ALA A 51 -5.79 4.42 -21.78
C ALA A 51 -4.96 4.95 -20.59
N ALA A 52 -5.27 4.51 -19.36
CA ALA A 52 -4.49 4.87 -18.19
C ALA A 52 -3.03 4.38 -18.29
N GLY A 53 -2.82 3.12 -18.70
CA GLY A 53 -1.48 2.57 -18.95
C GLY A 53 -0.72 3.35 -20.03
N ASN A 54 -1.35 3.59 -21.18
CA ASN A 54 -0.75 4.35 -22.28
C ASN A 54 -0.34 5.77 -21.87
N ALA A 55 -1.16 6.45 -21.06
CA ALA A 55 -0.85 7.78 -20.56
C ALA A 55 0.34 7.78 -19.60
N LEU A 56 0.44 6.77 -18.72
CA LEU A 56 1.57 6.59 -17.81
C LEU A 56 2.86 6.29 -18.59
N ASP A 57 2.81 5.41 -19.59
CA ASP A 57 3.96 5.08 -20.43
C ASP A 57 4.47 6.28 -21.24
N ALA A 58 3.55 7.08 -21.78
CA ALA A 58 3.91 8.33 -22.47
C ALA A 58 4.60 9.32 -21.52
N ARG A 59 4.10 9.46 -20.29
CA ARG A 59 4.74 10.30 -19.25
C ARG A 59 6.11 9.76 -18.86
N GLY A 60 6.24 8.44 -18.69
CA GLY A 60 7.52 7.78 -18.40
C GLY A 60 8.57 8.07 -19.47
N ARG A 61 8.21 7.92 -20.76
CA ARG A 61 9.10 8.26 -21.88
C ARG A 61 9.48 9.74 -21.90
N SER A 62 8.54 10.64 -21.66
CA SER A 62 8.81 12.09 -21.57
C SER A 62 9.76 12.44 -20.41
N LEU A 63 9.59 11.78 -19.26
CA LEU A 63 10.48 11.97 -18.10
C LEU A 63 11.88 11.41 -18.38
N ALA A 64 11.99 10.22 -18.94
CA ALA A 64 13.26 9.61 -19.31
C ALA A 64 14.03 10.47 -20.31
N ALA A 65 13.35 10.99 -21.33
CA ALA A 65 13.95 11.90 -22.32
C ALA A 65 14.49 13.19 -21.66
N ARG A 66 13.76 13.76 -20.70
CA ARG A 66 14.23 14.93 -19.94
C ARG A 66 15.37 14.62 -18.99
N ALA A 67 15.34 13.46 -18.34
CA ALA A 67 16.37 13.03 -17.41
C ALA A 67 17.73 12.81 -18.12
N GLY A 68 17.72 12.30 -19.34
CA GLY A 68 18.95 12.19 -20.16
C GLY A 68 19.51 13.54 -20.63
N ALA A 69 18.67 14.59 -20.68
CA ALA A 69 19.06 15.91 -21.18
C ALA A 69 19.55 16.87 -20.07
N ALA A 70 19.18 16.63 -18.81
CA ALA A 70 19.54 17.50 -17.69
C ALA A 70 20.67 16.85 -16.86
N PRO A 71 21.81 17.53 -16.65
CA PRO A 71 22.82 17.01 -15.74
C PRO A 71 22.26 16.93 -14.33
N ALA A 72 22.48 15.80 -13.65
CA ALA A 72 22.18 15.68 -12.23
C ALA A 72 22.93 16.77 -11.46
N ALA A 73 22.28 17.39 -10.46
CA ALA A 73 22.93 18.37 -9.62
C ALA A 73 24.09 17.70 -8.86
N GLY A 74 25.29 18.25 -8.96
CA GLY A 74 26.44 17.73 -8.22
C GLY A 74 26.29 17.92 -6.71
N ASP A 75 27.06 17.14 -5.94
CA ASP A 75 26.94 17.01 -4.49
C ASP A 75 26.96 18.35 -3.75
N ALA A 76 27.83 19.28 -4.14
CA ALA A 76 27.89 20.61 -3.53
C ALA A 76 26.60 21.43 -3.74
N ALA A 77 25.94 21.28 -4.90
CA ALA A 77 24.67 21.94 -5.16
C ALA A 77 23.52 21.29 -4.37
N LEU A 78 23.54 19.96 -4.23
CA LEU A 78 22.59 19.23 -3.39
C LEU A 78 22.73 19.59 -1.91
N GLN A 79 23.96 19.70 -1.41
CA GLN A 79 24.25 20.08 -0.04
C GLN A 79 23.72 21.48 0.29
N ARG A 80 23.97 22.47 -0.57
CA ARG A 80 23.41 23.83 -0.42
C ARG A 80 21.88 23.83 -0.37
N ARG A 81 21.24 23.04 -1.23
CA ARG A 81 19.77 22.91 -1.24
C ARG A 81 19.26 22.26 0.04
N ALA A 82 19.92 21.21 0.52
CA ALA A 82 19.54 20.55 1.77
C ALA A 82 19.67 21.50 2.97
N GLU A 83 20.72 22.30 3.03
CA GLU A 83 20.89 23.34 4.05
C GLU A 83 19.79 24.40 3.98
N ALA A 84 19.46 24.90 2.79
CA ALA A 84 18.36 25.85 2.59
C ALA A 84 17.00 25.27 3.02
N LEU A 85 16.74 24.00 2.71
CA LEU A 85 15.52 23.31 3.12
C LEU A 85 15.43 23.14 4.64
N ARG A 86 16.54 22.75 5.29
CA ARG A 86 16.60 22.65 6.76
C ARG A 86 16.38 24.00 7.43
N ALA A 87 16.98 25.07 6.89
CA ALA A 87 16.79 26.42 7.40
C ALA A 87 15.32 26.87 7.29
N ARG A 88 14.67 26.60 6.14
CA ARG A 88 13.26 26.90 5.94
C ARG A 88 12.35 26.08 6.86
N ALA A 89 12.61 24.78 7.00
CA ALA A 89 11.84 23.91 7.90
C ALA A 89 11.98 24.38 9.36
N LYS A 90 13.18 24.78 9.79
CA LYS A 90 13.41 25.37 11.11
C LYS A 90 12.62 26.66 11.29
N ALA A 91 12.63 27.55 10.29
CA ALA A 91 11.84 28.78 10.33
C ALA A 91 10.33 28.49 10.42
N LEU A 92 9.82 27.52 9.66
CA LEU A 92 8.43 27.07 9.73
C LEU A 92 8.08 26.44 11.08
N SER A 93 8.98 25.65 11.68
CA SER A 93 8.72 25.05 13.01
C SER A 93 8.73 26.07 14.15
N GLN A 94 9.39 27.21 13.95
CA GLN A 94 9.41 28.33 14.89
C GLN A 94 8.23 29.27 14.70
N GLN A 95 7.56 29.19 13.55
CA GLN A 95 6.25 29.78 13.37
C GLN A 95 5.26 28.86 14.08
N SER A 96 4.66 29.35 15.16
CA SER A 96 3.44 28.73 15.64
C SER A 96 2.46 28.72 14.46
N PRO A 97 1.90 27.56 14.06
CA PRO A 97 0.69 27.60 13.24
C PRO A 97 -0.27 28.52 13.98
N ALA A 98 -0.89 29.47 13.27
CA ALA A 98 -1.80 30.44 13.85
C ALA A 98 -2.67 29.75 14.90
N GLU A 99 -2.64 30.28 16.13
CA GLU A 99 -3.35 29.74 17.29
C GLU A 99 -4.76 29.30 16.88
N ASP A 100 -5.05 28.03 17.13
CA ASP A 100 -6.38 27.45 17.29
C ASP A 100 -7.51 28.08 16.43
N CYS A 101 -7.46 27.88 15.11
CA CYS A 101 -8.69 27.92 14.32
C CYS A 101 -9.43 26.59 14.54
N PRO A 102 -10.55 26.55 15.27
CA PRO A 102 -11.32 25.32 15.41
C PRO A 102 -11.77 24.85 14.02
N GLU A 103 -11.74 23.52 13.80
CA GLU A 103 -12.23 22.93 12.55
C GLU A 103 -13.65 23.44 12.25
N GLY A 104 -13.83 24.07 11.08
CA GLY A 104 -15.10 24.64 10.63
C GLY A 104 -15.30 26.14 10.87
N SER A 105 -14.30 26.87 11.40
CA SER A 105 -14.37 28.33 11.48
C SER A 105 -14.19 28.98 10.10
N ALA A 106 -15.13 29.85 9.72
CA ALA A 106 -15.11 30.61 8.47
C ALA A 106 -14.29 31.92 8.57
N ASP A 107 -13.82 32.26 9.77
CA ASP A 107 -13.18 33.54 10.09
C ASP A 107 -11.65 33.52 9.94
N CYS A 108 -11.07 32.41 9.49
CA CYS A 108 -9.62 32.30 9.29
C CYS A 108 -9.26 32.60 7.82
N PRO A 109 -8.21 33.41 7.57
CA PRO A 109 -7.77 33.70 6.21
C PRO A 109 -7.30 32.40 5.54
N PRO A 110 -7.60 32.18 4.25
CA PRO A 110 -7.15 30.98 3.55
C PRO A 110 -5.63 30.96 3.51
N ASN A 111 -5.08 29.85 3.98
CA ASN A 111 -3.66 29.51 3.95
C ASN A 111 -3.13 29.34 2.51
#